data_AF-A0A811Q9Z7-F1
#
_entry.id   AF-A0A811Q9Z7-F1
#
_cell.length_a   1.000
_cell.length_b   1.000
_cell.length_c   1.000
_cell.angle_alpha   90.00
_cell.angle_beta   90.00
_cell.angle_gamma   90.00
#
_symmetry.space_group_name_H-M   'P 1'
#
loop_
_entity.id
_entity.type
_entity.pdbx_description
1 polymer ?
#
loop_
_entity_poly.entity_id
_entity_poly.type
_entity_poly.pdbx_seq_one_letter_code
_entity_poly.pdbx_strand_id
1 'polypeptide(L)'
;MAELYGPMKETTETCVRIHDIEARVFKLLLHFVYTDWLPEMDEGVIVVMWQHLLVAADRYGLERLKLNCEHNLCCRINASTVATTLALAEQLGCQGLKKARVQFLKSSSNLKAAMATDGFEHLTTSCPNVLEELLAMVAP
;
A
#
# COMPACT_ATOMS: atom_id res chain seq x y z
N MET A 1 -9.23 -2.72 -9.17
CA MET A 1 -9.83 -3.22 -10.43
C MET A 1 -8.67 -3.53 -11.39
N ALA A 2 -8.65 -4.71 -11.99
CA ALA A 2 -7.56 -5.12 -12.90
C ALA A 2 -7.73 -4.50 -14.30
N GLU A 3 -6.80 -3.63 -14.71
CA GLU A 3 -6.90 -2.87 -15.98
C GLU A 3 -6.76 -3.71 -17.26
N LEU A 4 -6.22 -4.93 -17.15
CA LEU A 4 -5.98 -5.81 -18.30
C LEU A 4 -7.13 -6.79 -18.59
N TYR A 5 -8.23 -6.71 -17.82
CA TYR A 5 -9.43 -7.52 -18.05
C TYR A 5 -10.49 -6.71 -18.81
N GLY A 6 -10.58 -6.90 -20.12
CA GLY A 6 -11.57 -6.27 -20.99
C GLY A 6 -11.23 -6.39 -22.49
N PRO A 7 -12.13 -6.02 -23.42
CA PRO A 7 -11.82 -6.00 -24.85
C PRO A 7 -10.62 -5.07 -25.10
N MET A 8 -9.49 -5.66 -25.47
CA MET A 8 -8.21 -4.96 -25.57
C MET A 8 -8.21 -3.98 -26.75
N LYS A 9 -7.97 -2.69 -26.45
CA LYS A 9 -7.63 -1.68 -27.48
C LYS A 9 -6.33 -2.02 -28.24
N GLU A 10 -5.50 -2.92 -27.71
CA GLU A 10 -4.22 -3.38 -28.29
C GLU A 10 -4.33 -4.19 -29.59
N THR A 11 -5.53 -4.44 -30.11
CA THR A 11 -5.67 -5.09 -31.43
C THR A 11 -5.14 -4.24 -32.60
N THR A 12 -4.77 -2.98 -32.35
CA THR A 12 -4.25 -2.06 -33.39
C THR A 12 -3.04 -1.18 -32.99
N GLU A 13 -2.63 -1.14 -31.72
CA GLU A 13 -1.55 -0.26 -31.24
C GLU A 13 -0.35 -1.06 -30.72
N THR A 14 0.85 -0.72 -31.18
CA THR A 14 2.12 -1.38 -30.79
C THR A 14 2.75 -0.82 -29.51
N CYS A 15 2.12 0.18 -28.89
CA CYS A 15 2.65 0.86 -27.71
C CYS A 15 1.52 1.16 -26.72
N VAL A 16 1.74 0.78 -25.46
CA VAL A 16 0.79 0.99 -24.36
C VAL A 16 1.36 2.06 -23.44
N ARG A 17 0.63 3.17 -23.29
CA ARG A 17 1.05 4.26 -22.41
C ARG A 17 0.56 4.00 -20.99
N ILE A 18 1.50 3.92 -20.05
CA ILE A 18 1.21 3.76 -18.63
C ILE A 18 1.19 5.14 -17.96
N HIS A 19 0.10 5.43 -17.26
CA HIS A 19 -0.12 6.68 -16.53
C HIS A 19 -0.06 6.45 -15.02
N ASP A 20 0.31 7.48 -14.25
CA ASP A 20 0.24 7.49 -12.78
C ASP A 20 1.02 6.38 -12.06
N ILE A 21 2.07 5.86 -12.70
CA ILE A 21 3.02 4.92 -12.10
C ILE A 21 4.43 5.41 -12.40
N GLU A 22 5.24 5.53 -11.36
CA GLU A 22 6.64 5.89 -11.51
C GLU A 22 7.39 4.79 -12.29
N ALA A 23 8.25 5.20 -13.24
CA ALA A 23 8.98 4.27 -14.10
C ALA A 23 9.78 3.21 -13.31
N ARG A 24 10.32 3.58 -12.14
CA ARG A 24 11.06 2.67 -11.26
C ARG A 24 10.15 1.59 -10.69
N VAL A 25 8.97 1.95 -10.21
CA VAL A 25 7.96 1.02 -9.68
C VAL A 25 7.49 0.07 -10.78
N PHE A 26 7.21 0.59 -11.97
CA PHE A 26 6.78 -0.23 -13.10
C PHE A 26 7.88 -1.21 -13.55
N LYS A 27 9.15 -0.78 -13.51
CA LYS A 27 10.28 -1.67 -13.79
C LYS A 27 10.38 -2.83 -12.79
N LEU A 28 10.14 -2.58 -11.50
CA LEU A 28 10.08 -3.62 -10.48
C LEU A 28 8.92 -4.59 -10.70
N LEU A 29 7.75 -4.05 -11.04
CA LEU A 29 6.57 -4.84 -11.37
C LEU A 29 6.85 -5.76 -12.57
N LEU A 30 7.41 -5.23 -13.66
CA LEU A 30 7.82 -6.04 -14.81
C LEU A 30 8.86 -7.10 -14.43
N HIS A 31 9.86 -6.73 -13.63
CA HIS A 31 10.87 -7.69 -13.18
C HIS A 31 10.22 -8.86 -12.43
N PHE A 32 9.29 -8.59 -11.52
CA PHE A 32 8.54 -9.62 -10.83
C PHE A 32 7.70 -10.47 -11.79
N VAL A 33 6.99 -9.86 -12.75
CA VAL A 33 6.20 -10.60 -13.74
C VAL A 33 7.06 -11.59 -14.53
N TYR A 34 8.29 -11.21 -14.88
CA TYR A 34 9.18 -12.05 -15.70
C TYR A 34 10.07 -13.02 -14.89
N THR A 35 10.36 -12.72 -13.63
CA THR A 35 11.35 -13.48 -12.84
C THR A 35 10.81 -14.05 -11.53
N ASP A 36 9.59 -13.67 -11.15
CA ASP A 36 8.99 -13.95 -9.85
C ASP A 36 9.79 -13.45 -8.64
N TRP A 37 10.71 -12.51 -8.87
CA TRP A 37 11.62 -11.99 -7.87
C TRP A 37 11.64 -10.46 -7.91
N LEU A 38 12.01 -9.85 -6.78
CA LEU A 38 12.19 -8.42 -6.66
C LEU A 38 13.64 -8.13 -6.23
N PRO A 39 14.34 -7.23 -6.93
CA PRO A 39 15.68 -6.82 -6.54
C PRO A 39 15.68 -6.05 -5.22
N GLU A 40 16.86 -5.99 -4.59
CA GLU A 40 17.07 -5.14 -3.42
C GLU A 40 16.75 -3.67 -3.75
N MET A 41 16.13 -3.01 -2.78
CA MET A 41 15.70 -1.62 -2.89
C MET A 41 16.42 -0.78 -1.85
N ASP A 42 16.74 0.46 -2.20
CA ASP A 42 17.40 1.40 -1.29
C ASP A 42 16.63 1.57 0.01
N GLU A 43 17.30 1.35 1.15
CA GLU A 43 16.68 1.38 2.48
C GLU A 43 16.00 2.72 2.79
N GLY A 44 16.53 3.83 2.28
CA GLY A 44 16.00 5.18 2.51
C GLY A 44 14.60 5.42 1.92
N VAL A 45 14.21 4.66 0.88
CA VAL A 45 12.92 4.82 0.19
C VAL A 45 12.11 3.52 0.14
N ILE A 46 12.57 2.48 0.82
CA ILE A 46 12.01 1.13 0.73
C ILE A 46 10.52 1.07 1.05
N VAL A 47 10.05 1.79 2.07
CA VAL A 47 8.64 1.80 2.48
C VAL A 47 7.76 2.44 1.41
N VAL A 48 8.18 3.58 0.86
CA VAL A 48 7.45 4.30 -0.20
C VAL A 48 7.41 3.45 -1.47
N MET A 49 8.52 2.79 -1.81
CA MET A 49 8.59 1.90 -2.97
C MET A 49 7.63 0.71 -2.83
N TRP A 50 7.56 0.08 -1.65
CA TRP A 50 6.59 -0.99 -1.38
C TRP A 50 5.14 -0.49 -1.44
N GLN A 51 4.84 0.72 -0.98
CA GLN A 51 3.51 1.31 -1.07
C GLN A 51 3.10 1.53 -2.53
N HIS A 52 3.98 2.13 -3.34
CA HIS A 52 3.71 2.36 -4.77
C HIS A 52 3.58 1.03 -5.53
N LEU A 53 4.42 0.05 -5.20
CA LEU A 53 4.36 -1.28 -5.80
C LEU A 53 3.09 -2.03 -5.42
N LEU A 54 2.60 -1.87 -4.19
CA LEU A 54 1.30 -2.42 -3.75
C LEU A 54 0.15 -1.86 -4.58
N VAL A 55 0.12 -0.54 -4.80
CA VAL A 55 -0.88 0.12 -5.65
C VAL A 55 -0.82 -0.40 -7.10
N ALA A 56 0.38 -0.51 -7.66
CA ALA A 56 0.56 -1.04 -9.01
C ALA A 56 0.15 -2.52 -9.10
N ALA A 57 0.48 -3.35 -8.10
CA ALA A 57 0.11 -4.75 -8.05
C ALA A 57 -1.42 -4.94 -8.01
N ASP A 58 -2.14 -4.15 -7.21
CA ASP A 58 -3.61 -4.17 -7.19
C ASP A 58 -4.22 -3.75 -8.53
N ARG A 59 -3.68 -2.68 -9.14
CA ARG A 59 -4.13 -2.14 -10.43
C ARG A 59 -4.00 -3.15 -11.58
N TYR A 60 -2.95 -3.96 -11.58
CA TYR A 60 -2.75 -4.99 -12.61
C TYR A 60 -3.21 -6.40 -12.19
N GLY A 61 -3.80 -6.56 -11.00
CA GLY A 61 -4.30 -7.85 -10.53
C GLY A 61 -3.19 -8.88 -10.22
N LEU A 62 -2.01 -8.42 -9.82
CA LEU A 62 -0.86 -9.28 -9.49
C LEU A 62 -0.93 -9.73 -8.03
N GLU A 63 -1.83 -10.67 -7.72
CA GLU A 63 -2.17 -11.04 -6.35
C GLU A 63 -0.97 -11.52 -5.51
N ARG A 64 -0.07 -12.32 -6.09
CA ARG A 64 1.14 -12.78 -5.38
C ARG A 64 2.09 -11.63 -5.04
N LEU A 65 2.23 -10.65 -5.95
CA LEU A 65 3.03 -9.45 -5.71
C LEU A 65 2.39 -8.58 -4.63
N LYS A 66 1.06 -8.44 -4.66
CA LYS A 66 0.28 -7.71 -3.66
C LYS A 66 0.54 -8.26 -2.26
N LEU A 67 0.41 -9.58 -2.08
CA LEU A 67 0.71 -10.27 -0.81
C LEU A 67 2.15 -10.07 -0.34
N ASN A 68 3.13 -10.12 -1.25
CA ASN A 68 4.53 -9.84 -0.91
C ASN A 68 4.73 -8.39 -0.43
N CYS A 69 4.08 -7.42 -1.08
CA CYS A 69 4.13 -6.02 -0.66
C CYS A 69 3.49 -5.85 0.72
N GLU A 70 2.32 -6.46 0.95
CA GLU A 70 1.65 -6.45 2.26
C GLU A 70 2.55 -7.04 3.36
N HIS A 71 3.19 -8.19 3.11
CA HIS A 71 4.10 -8.81 4.08
C HIS A 71 5.28 -7.90 4.43
N ASN A 72 5.95 -7.34 3.42
CA ASN A 72 7.08 -6.45 3.63
C ASN A 72 6.69 -5.16 4.35
N LEU A 73 5.52 -4.61 4.05
CA LEU A 73 4.96 -3.46 4.77
C LEU A 73 4.60 -3.86 6.20
N CYS A 74 3.98 -5.01 6.44
CA CYS A 74 3.67 -5.50 7.79
C CYS A 74 4.91 -5.63 8.68
N CYS A 75 6.05 -6.04 8.13
CA CYS A 75 7.30 -6.16 8.90
C CYS A 75 7.95 -4.79 9.21
N ARG A 76 7.55 -3.72 8.52
CA ARG A 76 8.15 -2.37 8.61
C ARG A 76 7.14 -1.39 9.19
N ILE A 77 6.70 -1.64 10.42
CA ILE A 77 5.79 -0.73 11.14
C ILE A 77 6.57 0.38 11.83
N ASN A 78 6.28 1.63 11.46
CA ASN A 78 6.82 2.83 12.08
C ASN A 78 5.69 3.81 12.36
N ALA A 79 5.75 4.54 13.48
CA ALA A 79 4.77 5.56 13.85
C ALA A 79 4.64 6.67 12.79
N SER A 80 5.72 6.99 12.05
CA SER A 80 5.66 8.00 10.99
C SER A 80 4.94 7.55 9.72
N THR A 81 4.84 6.24 9.46
CA THR A 81 4.28 5.69 8.22
C THR A 81 3.04 4.83 8.44
N VAL A 82 2.66 4.58 9.69
CA VAL A 82 1.52 3.73 10.04
C VAL A 82 0.21 4.29 9.50
N ALA A 83 0.01 5.61 9.53
CA ALA A 83 -1.24 6.22 9.10
C ALA A 83 -1.43 6.17 7.57
N THR A 84 -0.40 6.53 6.80
CA THR A 84 -0.44 6.44 5.33
C THR A 84 -0.59 5.00 4.85
N THR A 85 0.09 4.05 5.50
CA THR A 85 0.01 2.62 5.15
C THR A 85 -1.35 2.02 5.51
N LEU A 86 -1.97 2.48 6.60
CA LEU A 86 -3.30 2.06 7.02
C LEU A 86 -4.38 2.57 6.05
N ALA A 87 -4.27 3.82 5.59
CA ALA A 87 -5.16 4.36 4.55
C ALA A 87 -5.07 3.54 3.25
N LEU A 88 -3.84 3.19 2.82
CA LEU A 88 -3.63 2.33 1.66
C LEU A 88 -4.23 0.94 1.85
N ALA A 89 -4.07 0.33 3.02
CA ALA A 89 -4.62 -0.98 3.31
C ALA A 89 -6.16 -0.99 3.23
N GLU A 90 -6.82 0.06 3.73
CA GLU A 90 -8.27 0.23 3.61
C GLU A 90 -8.71 0.37 2.15
N GLN A 91 -8.07 1.26 1.40
CA GLN A 91 -8.41 1.52 -0.01
C GLN A 91 -8.24 0.28 -0.91
N LEU A 92 -7.21 -0.53 -0.64
CA LEU A 92 -6.87 -1.71 -1.42
C LEU A 92 -7.51 -3.01 -0.88
N GLY A 93 -8.36 -2.91 0.15
CA GLY A 93 -9.03 -4.05 0.78
C GLY A 93 -8.08 -5.06 1.46
N CYS A 94 -6.87 -4.63 1.83
CA CYS A 94 -5.81 -5.47 2.39
C CYS A 94 -6.03 -5.72 3.90
N GLN A 95 -6.91 -6.65 4.25
CA GLN A 95 -7.36 -6.85 5.63
C GLN A 95 -6.23 -7.28 6.59
N GLY A 96 -5.26 -8.07 6.11
CA GLY A 96 -4.10 -8.49 6.90
C GLY A 96 -3.22 -7.32 7.33
N LEU A 97 -2.87 -6.47 6.36
CA LEU A 97 -2.10 -5.25 6.58
C LEU A 97 -2.85 -4.26 7.48
N LYS A 98 -4.16 -4.07 7.26
CA LYS A 98 -5.01 -3.23 8.11
C LYS A 98 -4.95 -3.69 9.57
N LYS A 99 -5.21 -4.98 9.83
CA LYS A 99 -5.26 -5.53 11.18
C LYS A 99 -3.93 -5.36 11.94
N ALA A 100 -2.80 -5.65 11.29
CA ALA A 100 -1.48 -5.49 11.90
C ALA A 100 -1.18 -4.03 12.29
N ARG A 101 -1.55 -3.09 11.44
CA ARG A 101 -1.32 -1.65 11.65
C ARG A 101 -2.24 -1.08 12.72
N VAL A 102 -3.50 -1.47 12.72
CA VAL A 102 -4.46 -1.17 13.79
C VAL A 102 -3.97 -1.71 15.14
N GLN A 103 -3.45 -2.93 15.17
CA GLN A 103 -2.90 -3.52 16.39
C GLN A 103 -1.71 -2.72 16.94
N PHE A 104 -0.83 -2.19 16.08
CA PHE A 104 0.28 -1.34 16.50
C PHE A 104 -0.19 -0.03 17.15
N LEU A 105 -1.30 0.53 16.67
CA LEU A 105 -1.91 1.77 17.19
C LEU A 105 -2.67 1.58 18.51
N LYS A 106 -2.89 0.35 18.98
CA LYS A 106 -3.52 0.10 20.29
C LYS A 106 -2.69 0.64 21.46
N SER A 107 -1.38 0.78 21.30
CA SER A 107 -0.54 1.41 22.32
C SER A 107 -0.73 2.93 22.29
N SER A 108 -1.07 3.52 23.43
CA SER A 108 -1.26 4.97 23.59
C SER A 108 -0.04 5.79 23.14
N SER A 109 1.17 5.28 23.38
CA SER A 109 2.41 5.94 22.94
C SER A 109 2.54 5.96 21.41
N ASN A 110 2.21 4.85 20.74
CA ASN A 110 2.28 4.73 19.29
C ASN A 110 1.18 5.55 18.61
N LEU A 111 -0.03 5.56 19.18
CA LEU A 111 -1.12 6.39 18.70
C LEU A 111 -0.76 7.87 18.77
N LYS A 112 -0.24 8.34 19.91
CA LYS A 112 0.19 9.73 20.07
C LYS A 112 1.30 10.12 19.08
N ALA A 113 2.26 9.22 18.86
CA ALA A 113 3.32 9.44 17.87
C ALA A 113 2.77 9.49 16.43
N ALA A 114 1.80 8.65 16.08
CA ALA A 114 1.15 8.68 14.77
C ALA A 114 0.31 9.95 14.58
N MET A 115 -0.47 10.37 15.59
CA MET A 115 -1.27 11.59 15.55
C MET A 115 -0.44 12.86 15.35
N ALA A 116 0.85 12.83 15.71
CA ALA A 116 1.77 13.95 15.50
C ALA A 116 2.32 14.03 14.06
N THR A 117 1.86 13.17 13.14
CA THR A 117 2.33 13.10 11.76
C THR A 117 1.26 13.59 10.80
N ASP A 118 1.67 14.26 9.72
CA ASP A 118 0.77 14.73 8.64
C ASP A 118 0.00 13.55 8.00
N GLY A 119 0.58 12.35 8.02
CA GLY A 119 -0.07 11.14 7.52
C GLY A 119 -1.33 10.75 8.28
N PHE A 120 -1.46 11.14 9.54
CA PHE A 120 -2.67 10.88 10.34
C PHE A 120 -3.82 11.80 9.97
N GLU A 121 -3.52 13.08 9.67
CA GLU A 121 -4.54 13.99 9.13
C GLU A 121 -5.12 13.43 7.81
N HIS A 122 -4.24 13.00 6.90
CA HIS A 122 -4.66 12.38 5.64
C HIS A 122 -5.50 11.10 5.86
N LEU A 123 -5.17 10.28 6.87
CA LEU A 123 -5.96 9.10 7.25
C LEU A 123 -7.38 9.49 7.67
N THR A 124 -7.53 10.52 8.51
CA THR A 124 -8.85 10.96 8.97
C THR A 124 -9.73 11.49 7.84
N THR A 125 -9.15 12.16 6.85
CA THR A 125 -9.89 12.67 5.69
C THR A 125 -10.22 11.57 4.68
N SER A 126 -9.29 10.65 4.44
CA SER A 126 -9.42 9.63 3.38
C SER A 126 -10.22 8.40 3.81
N CYS A 127 -10.20 8.06 5.10
CA CYS A 127 -10.77 6.81 5.63
C CYS A 127 -11.44 7.03 7.00
N PRO A 128 -12.59 7.73 7.07
CA PRO A 128 -13.26 8.04 8.34
C PRO A 128 -13.69 6.79 9.12
N ASN A 129 -14.06 5.70 8.44
CA ASN A 129 -14.42 4.42 9.08
C ASN A 129 -13.28 3.84 9.93
N VAL A 130 -12.03 4.02 9.49
CA VAL A 130 -10.85 3.55 10.22
C VAL A 130 -10.65 4.37 11.50
N LEU A 131 -10.98 5.66 11.47
CA LEU A 131 -10.93 6.52 12.65
C LEU A 131 -11.99 6.08 13.69
N GLU A 132 -13.22 5.79 13.25
CA GLU A 132 -14.26 5.26 14.14
C GLU A 132 -13.84 3.92 14.77
N GLU A 133 -13.24 3.02 13.99
CA GLU A 133 -12.71 1.74 14.48
C GLU A 133 -11.62 1.95 15.54
N LEU A 134 -10.67 2.86 15.28
CA LEU A 134 -9.61 3.22 16.25
C LEU A 134 -10.19 3.83 17.53
N LEU A 135 -11.17 4.73 17.43
CA LEU A 135 -11.85 5.33 18.59
C LEU A 135 -12.60 4.29 19.42
N ALA A 136 -13.29 3.35 18.77
CA ALA A 136 -14.00 2.26 19.45
C ALA A 136 -13.05 1.31 20.21
N MET A 137 -11.79 1.19 19.79
CA MET A 137 -10.78 0.38 20.48
C MET A 137 -10.05 1.11 21.62
N VAL A 138 -10.11 2.44 21.65
CA VAL A 138 -9.48 3.28 22.69
C VAL A 138 -10.50 3.71 23.75
N ALA A 139 -11.79 3.67 23.43
CA ALA A 139 -12.87 3.84 24.40
C ALA A 139 -12.84 2.71 25.47
N PRO A 140 -12.96 3.03 26.77
CA PRO A 140 -12.90 2.07 27.86
C PRO A 140 -14.08 1.09 27.90
#